data_AF-A0A350D5P5-F1
#
_entry.id   AF-A0A350D5P5-F1
#
_cell.length_a   1.000
_cell.length_b   1.000
_cell.length_c   1.000
_cell.angle_alpha   90.00
_cell.angle_beta   90.00
_cell.angle_gamma   90.00
#
_symmetry.space_group_name_H-M   'P 1'
#
loop_
_entity.id
_entity.type
_entity.pdbx_description
1 polymer ?
#
loop_
_entity_poly.entity_id
_entity_poly.type
_entity_poly.pdbx_seq_one_letter_code
_entity_poly.pdbx_strand_id
1 'polypeptide(L)'
;NGRGIALYSLGVVGPLEEFFKFLPFALFILKNYDLDEPSDGVVYAASLAIGFASFENLGYLPLMSGAAYFGRALVSPLTHSIFSSIWGYLVVRARARGRSEVPAALIGLVLAALVHGLFNIMTVSNSLRIYSALLILCLWLMFIYLLEKK
;
A
#
# COMPACT_ATOMS: atom_id res chain seq x y z
N ASN A 1 22.98 -2.90 -10.42
CA ASN A 1 22.63 -2.14 -11.64
C ASN A 1 21.14 -1.74 -11.55
N GLY A 2 20.67 -0.71 -12.27
CA GLY A 2 19.29 -0.21 -12.14
C GLY A 2 18.21 -1.23 -12.53
N ARG A 3 18.51 -2.12 -13.48
CA ARG A 3 17.59 -3.20 -13.92
C ARG A 3 17.33 -4.22 -12.81
N GLY A 4 18.35 -4.63 -12.07
CA GLY A 4 18.19 -5.59 -10.96
C GLY A 4 17.32 -5.03 -9.85
N ILE A 5 17.48 -3.76 -9.52
CA ILE A 5 16.63 -3.07 -8.53
C ILE A 5 15.18 -3.04 -9.00
N ALA A 6 14.92 -2.70 -10.26
CA ALA A 6 13.57 -2.65 -10.79
C ALA A 6 12.87 -4.01 -10.77
N LEU A 7 13.56 -5.06 -11.23
CA LEU A 7 13.02 -6.42 -11.22
C LEU A 7 12.76 -6.92 -9.81
N TYR A 8 13.66 -6.64 -8.87
CA TYR A 8 13.48 -7.04 -7.48
C TYR A 8 12.32 -6.28 -6.81
N SER A 9 12.23 -4.96 -7.01
CA SER A 9 11.16 -4.13 -6.44
C SER A 9 9.78 -4.52 -6.96
N LEU A 10 9.64 -4.76 -8.26
CA LEU A 10 8.36 -5.08 -8.89
C LEU A 10 7.98 -6.57 -8.79
N GLY A 11 8.97 -7.47 -8.85
CA GLY A 11 8.75 -8.91 -8.91
C GLY A 11 8.78 -9.60 -7.55
N VAL A 12 9.38 -8.99 -6.53
CA VAL A 12 9.58 -9.61 -5.22
C VAL A 12 9.04 -8.72 -4.10
N VAL A 13 9.59 -7.52 -3.92
CA VAL A 13 9.28 -6.66 -2.75
C VAL A 13 7.81 -6.25 -2.74
N GLY A 14 7.34 -5.57 -3.79
CA GLY A 14 5.95 -5.12 -3.90
C GLY A 14 4.94 -6.28 -3.74
N PRO A 15 5.06 -7.37 -4.52
CA PRO A 15 4.14 -8.50 -4.43
C PRO A 15 4.12 -9.17 -3.06
N LEU A 16 5.28 -9.47 -2.47
CA LEU A 16 5.33 -10.17 -1.18
C LEU A 16 4.79 -9.29 -0.06
N GLU A 17 5.23 -8.04 0.01
CA GLU A 17 4.79 -7.18 1.10
C GLU A 17 3.29 -6.89 1.04
N GLU A 18 2.73 -6.60 -0.15
CA GLU A 18 1.28 -6.36 -0.27
C GLU A 18 0.48 -7.64 0.00
N PHE A 19 0.98 -8.81 -0.39
CA PHE A 19 0.36 -10.09 -0.05
C PHE A 19 0.32 -10.33 1.47
N PHE A 20 1.43 -10.11 2.19
CA PHE A 20 1.47 -10.31 3.63
C PHE A 20 0.66 -9.27 4.41
N LYS A 21 0.50 -8.05 3.89
CA LYS A 21 -0.43 -7.04 4.45
C LYS A 21 -1.90 -7.44 4.20
N PHE A 22 -2.21 -7.98 3.03
CA PHE A 22 -3.55 -8.43 2.68
C PHE A 22 -3.97 -9.70 3.43
N LEU A 23 -3.05 -10.59 3.78
CA LEU A 23 -3.36 -11.86 4.43
C LEU A 23 -4.23 -11.71 5.70
N PRO A 24 -3.87 -10.88 6.70
CA PRO A 24 -4.74 -10.66 7.86
C PRO A 24 -6.07 -10.00 7.49
N PHE A 25 -6.11 -9.16 6.46
CA PHE A 25 -7.37 -8.59 5.96
C PHE A 25 -8.30 -9.69 5.44
N ALA A 26 -7.80 -10.59 4.59
CA ALA A 26 -8.58 -11.68 4.01
C ALA A 26 -9.02 -12.73 5.04
N LEU A 27 -8.15 -13.04 6.01
CA LEU A 27 -8.41 -14.07 7.00
C LEU A 27 -9.30 -13.61 8.15
N PHE A 28 -9.16 -12.35 8.59
CA PHE A 28 -9.84 -11.84 9.78
C PHE A 28 -10.81 -10.70 9.46
N ILE A 29 -10.40 -9.67 8.71
CA ILE A 29 -11.25 -8.50 8.52
C ILE A 29 -12.46 -8.84 7.64
N LEU A 30 -12.24 -9.46 6.48
CA LEU A 30 -13.29 -9.86 5.55
C LEU A 30 -14.31 -10.83 6.15
N LYS A 31 -13.96 -11.57 7.20
CA LYS A 31 -14.83 -12.59 7.80
C LYS A 31 -15.57 -12.11 9.04
N ASN A 32 -14.97 -11.22 9.82
CA ASN A 32 -15.44 -10.89 11.16
C ASN A 32 -16.09 -9.50 11.27
N TYR A 33 -15.95 -8.66 10.24
CA TYR A 33 -16.51 -7.32 10.24
C TYR A 33 -17.50 -7.16 9.10
N ASP A 34 -18.54 -6.37 9.35
CA ASP A 34 -19.43 -5.89 8.30
C ASP A 34 -18.72 -4.76 7.56
N LEU A 35 -18.60 -4.91 6.23
CA LEU A 35 -17.87 -4.00 5.36
C LEU A 35 -18.83 -3.60 4.25
N ASP A 36 -19.59 -2.54 4.51
CA ASP A 36 -20.67 -2.05 3.67
C ASP A 36 -20.28 -0.79 2.87
N GLU A 37 -19.24 -0.06 3.31
CA GLU A 37 -18.71 1.09 2.59
C GLU A 37 -17.27 0.86 2.07
N PRO A 38 -16.93 1.28 0.84
CA PRO A 38 -15.55 1.18 0.33
C PRO A 38 -14.49 1.87 1.22
N SER A 39 -14.89 2.87 2.01
CA SER A 39 -14.08 3.53 3.04
C SER A 39 -13.59 2.55 4.11
N ASP A 40 -14.38 1.55 4.51
CA ASP A 40 -13.98 0.57 5.53
C ASP A 40 -12.77 -0.22 5.04
N GLY A 41 -12.81 -0.64 3.77
CA GLY A 41 -11.69 -1.33 3.13
C GLY A 41 -10.41 -0.50 3.16
N VAL A 42 -10.50 0.79 2.87
CA VAL A 42 -9.38 1.73 2.94
C VAL A 42 -8.83 1.83 4.37
N VAL A 43 -9.71 2.02 5.37
CA VAL A 43 -9.30 2.20 6.78
C VAL A 43 -8.61 0.95 7.34
N TYR A 44 -9.19 -0.24 7.14
CA TYR A 44 -8.59 -1.48 7.63
C TYR A 44 -7.29 -1.82 6.90
N ALA A 45 -7.25 -1.63 5.57
CA ALA A 45 -6.02 -1.85 4.80
C ALA A 45 -4.90 -0.90 5.20
N ALA A 46 -5.22 0.39 5.37
CA ALA A 46 -4.28 1.39 5.86
C ALA A 46 -3.73 1.03 7.24
N SER A 47 -4.59 0.60 8.16
CA SER A 47 -4.20 0.20 9.52
C SER A 47 -3.24 -0.99 9.52
N LEU A 48 -3.53 -2.03 8.74
CA LEU A 48 -2.65 -3.20 8.58
C LEU A 48 -1.30 -2.83 7.98
N ALA A 49 -1.30 -1.96 6.97
CA ALA A 49 -0.09 -1.51 6.30
C ALA A 49 0.79 -0.65 7.20
N ILE A 50 0.21 0.22 8.04
CA ILE A 50 0.94 0.98 9.05
C ILE A 50 1.59 0.03 10.05
N GLY A 51 0.86 -0.97 10.57
CA GLY A 51 1.41 -1.97 11.48
C GLY A 51 2.56 -2.76 10.86
N PHE A 52 2.42 -3.18 9.59
CA PHE A 52 3.49 -3.86 8.85
C PHE A 52 4.74 -2.97 8.70
N ALA A 53 4.57 -1.71 8.28
CA ALA A 53 5.68 -0.78 8.12
C ALA A 53 6.36 -0.44 9.46
N SER A 54 5.58 -0.36 10.55
CA SER A 54 6.12 -0.22 11.90
C SER A 54 6.99 -1.43 12.29
N PHE A 55 6.59 -2.65 11.93
CA PHE A 55 7.38 -3.85 12.17
C PHE A 55 8.69 -3.83 11.37
N GLU A 56 8.65 -3.49 10.07
CA GLU A 56 9.87 -3.34 9.27
C GLU A 56 10.84 -2.29 9.85
N ASN A 57 10.29 -1.18 10.34
CA ASN A 57 11.06 -0.10 10.92
C ASN A 57 11.86 -0.52 12.17
N LEU A 58 11.47 -1.58 12.87
CA LEU A 58 12.28 -2.13 13.97
C LEU A 58 13.69 -2.55 13.50
N GLY A 59 13.81 -3.04 12.27
CA GLY A 59 15.09 -3.43 11.68
C GLY A 59 15.85 -2.26 11.04
N TYR A 60 15.14 -1.29 10.45
CA TYR A 60 15.77 -0.20 9.70
C TYR A 60 16.18 1.00 10.56
N LEU A 61 15.34 1.41 11.53
CA LEU A 61 15.57 2.64 12.29
C LEU A 61 16.90 2.65 13.07
N PRO A 62 17.38 1.55 13.68
CA PRO A 62 18.69 1.53 14.33
C PRO A 62 19.87 1.84 13.41
N LEU A 63 19.69 1.70 12.10
CA LEU A 63 20.73 1.91 11.07
C LEU A 63 20.66 3.31 10.44
N MET A 64 19.78 4.19 10.93
CA MET A 64 19.47 5.47 10.30
C MET A 64 19.57 6.65 11.26
N SER A 65 19.85 7.83 10.71
CA SER A 65 19.89 9.09 11.46
C SER A 65 19.34 10.26 10.62
N GLY A 66 19.10 11.40 11.27
CA GLY A 66 18.72 12.64 10.61
C GLY A 66 17.42 12.53 9.79
N ALA A 67 17.38 13.19 8.64
CA ALA A 67 16.19 13.22 7.79
C ALA A 67 15.74 11.83 7.29
N ALA A 68 16.68 10.90 7.07
CA ALA A 68 16.37 9.54 6.65
C ALA A 68 15.61 8.76 7.74
N TYR A 69 15.98 8.96 9.02
CA TYR A 69 15.26 8.39 10.16
C TYR A 69 13.80 8.85 10.18
N PHE A 70 13.54 10.16 10.06
CA PHE A 70 12.17 10.68 10.05
C PHE A 70 11.38 10.22 8.82
N GLY A 71 12.02 10.17 7.66
CA GLY A 71 11.41 9.63 6.44
C GLY A 71 10.96 8.18 6.62
N ARG A 72 11.78 7.35 7.26
CA ARG A 72 11.37 5.97 7.58
C ARG A 72 10.35 5.88 8.70
N ALA A 73 10.54 6.59 9.80
CA ALA A 73 9.67 6.47 10.97
C ALA A 73 8.23 6.94 10.70
N LEU A 74 8.05 7.97 9.87
CA LEU A 74 6.74 8.61 9.65
C LEU A 74 6.24 8.47 8.21
N VAL A 75 7.06 8.84 7.23
CA VAL A 75 6.60 8.94 5.83
C VAL A 75 6.39 7.55 5.21
N SER A 76 7.25 6.57 5.54
CA SER A 76 7.12 5.21 5.02
C SER A 76 5.80 4.54 5.46
N PRO A 77 5.41 4.50 6.75
CA PRO A 77 4.12 3.93 7.15
C PRO A 77 2.90 4.54 6.45
N LEU A 78 2.88 5.87 6.29
CA LEU A 78 1.81 6.56 5.55
C LEU A 78 1.81 6.24 4.05
N THR A 79 2.99 5.98 3.49
CA THR A 79 3.13 5.57 2.09
C THR A 79 2.59 4.15 1.89
N HIS A 80 2.95 3.21 2.77
CA HIS A 80 2.41 1.84 2.76
C HIS A 80 0.89 1.83 2.90
N SER A 81 0.33 2.72 3.74
CA SER A 81 -1.12 2.80 3.93
C SER A 81 -1.84 3.15 2.63
N ILE A 82 -1.29 4.02 1.80
CA ILE A 82 -1.85 4.40 0.49
C ILE A 82 -1.80 3.24 -0.50
N PHE A 83 -0.70 2.47 -0.53
CA PHE A 83 -0.60 1.30 -1.43
C PHE A 83 -1.64 0.25 -1.09
N SER A 84 -1.72 -0.13 0.18
CA SER A 84 -2.64 -1.18 0.60
C SER A 84 -4.10 -0.76 0.52
N SER A 85 -4.39 0.54 0.62
CA SER A 85 -5.73 1.09 0.38
C SER A 85 -6.29 0.74 -1.00
N ILE A 86 -5.44 0.43 -1.99
CA ILE A 86 -5.87 0.05 -3.36
C ILE A 86 -6.64 -1.27 -3.32
N TRP A 87 -6.05 -2.32 -2.73
CA TRP A 87 -6.75 -3.59 -2.61
C TRP A 87 -7.91 -3.50 -1.61
N GLY A 88 -7.78 -2.72 -0.53
CA GLY A 88 -8.83 -2.54 0.47
C GLY A 88 -10.11 -1.96 -0.14
N TYR A 89 -9.97 -0.85 -0.86
CA TYR A 89 -11.05 -0.20 -1.58
C TYR A 89 -11.72 -1.14 -2.60
N LEU A 90 -10.93 -1.81 -3.44
CA LEU A 90 -11.47 -2.64 -4.52
C LEU A 90 -12.26 -3.84 -3.99
N VAL A 91 -11.74 -4.51 -2.96
CA VAL A 91 -12.39 -5.69 -2.37
C VAL A 91 -13.70 -5.31 -1.72
N VAL A 92 -13.71 -4.28 -0.86
CA VAL A 92 -14.95 -3.88 -0.16
C VAL A 92 -15.96 -3.28 -1.12
N ARG A 93 -15.52 -2.52 -2.14
CA ARG A 93 -16.42 -2.05 -3.20
C ARG A 93 -17.06 -3.20 -3.98
N ALA A 94 -16.32 -4.29 -4.24
CA ALA A 94 -16.89 -5.45 -4.90
C ALA A 94 -17.95 -6.12 -4.02
N ARG A 95 -17.64 -6.34 -2.74
CA ARG A 95 -18.57 -6.87 -1.73
C ARG A 95 -19.84 -6.03 -1.61
N ALA A 96 -19.72 -4.72 -1.41
CA ALA A 96 -20.84 -3.80 -1.27
C ALA A 96 -21.76 -3.77 -2.52
N ARG A 97 -21.23 -4.18 -3.69
CA ARG A 97 -21.98 -4.30 -4.94
C ARG A 97 -22.46 -5.73 -5.24
N GLY A 98 -22.35 -6.66 -4.29
CA GLY A 98 -22.70 -8.07 -4.47
C GLY A 98 -21.86 -8.78 -5.53
N ARG A 99 -20.64 -8.30 -5.82
CA ARG A 99 -19.70 -8.90 -6.78
C ARG A 99 -18.66 -9.75 -6.05
N SER A 100 -18.04 -10.67 -6.78
CA SER A 100 -16.98 -11.51 -6.23
C SER A 100 -15.78 -10.69 -5.76
N GLU A 101 -15.33 -10.97 -4.54
CA GLU A 101 -14.16 -10.37 -3.90
C GLU A 101 -12.86 -10.89 -4.50
N VAL A 102 -12.83 -12.12 -5.03
CA VAL A 102 -11.59 -12.78 -5.48
C VAL A 102 -10.95 -12.03 -6.66
N PRO A 103 -11.66 -11.72 -7.76
CA PRO A 103 -11.07 -10.92 -8.83
C PRO A 103 -10.65 -9.52 -8.37
N ALA A 104 -11.42 -8.90 -7.46
CA ALA A 104 -11.09 -7.59 -6.92
C ALA A 104 -9.81 -7.62 -6.07
N ALA A 105 -9.62 -8.66 -5.26
CA ALA A 105 -8.41 -8.90 -4.48
C ALA A 105 -7.20 -9.13 -5.39
N LEU A 106 -7.32 -9.97 -6.42
CA LEU A 106 -6.23 -10.24 -7.36
C LEU A 106 -5.80 -8.98 -8.12
N ILE A 107 -6.77 -8.23 -8.66
CA ILE A 107 -6.49 -6.97 -9.36
C ILE A 107 -5.89 -5.95 -8.39
N GLY A 108 -6.46 -5.81 -7.19
CA GLY A 108 -5.98 -4.88 -6.18
C GLY A 108 -4.55 -5.18 -5.72
N LEU A 109 -4.22 -6.45 -5.47
CA LEU A 109 -2.88 -6.89 -5.10
C LEU A 109 -1.87 -6.59 -6.20
N VAL A 110 -2.20 -6.89 -7.46
CA VAL A 110 -1.31 -6.59 -8.59
C VAL A 110 -1.08 -5.08 -8.71
N LEU A 111 -2.14 -4.27 -8.65
CA LEU A 111 -2.02 -2.81 -8.73
C LEU A 111 -1.21 -2.24 -7.56
N ALA A 112 -1.50 -2.65 -6.33
CA ALA A 112 -0.77 -2.21 -5.14
C ALA A 112 0.72 -2.60 -5.23
N ALA A 113 1.02 -3.83 -5.62
CA ALA A 113 2.38 -4.33 -5.78
C ALA A 113 3.17 -3.55 -6.84
N LEU A 114 2.55 -3.24 -7.98
CA LEU A 114 3.19 -2.46 -9.05
C LEU A 114 3.45 -1.02 -8.61
N VAL A 115 2.47 -0.37 -7.99
CA VAL A 115 2.61 1.00 -7.47
C VAL A 115 3.70 1.08 -6.39
N HIS A 116 3.70 0.13 -5.47
CA HIS A 116 4.71 0.02 -4.42
C HIS A 116 6.10 -0.23 -5.01
N GLY A 117 6.26 -1.21 -5.91
CA GLY A 117 7.52 -1.46 -6.58
C GLY A 117 8.03 -0.25 -7.38
N LEU A 118 7.13 0.48 -8.04
CA LEU A 118 7.45 1.73 -8.74
C LEU A 118 7.94 2.82 -7.77
N PHE A 119 7.29 2.99 -6.63
CA PHE A 119 7.75 3.91 -5.58
C PHE A 119 9.16 3.54 -5.09
N ASN A 120 9.43 2.25 -4.86
CA ASN A 120 10.76 1.78 -4.46
C ASN A 120 11.83 2.07 -5.52
N ILE A 121 11.49 1.97 -6.81
CA ILE A 121 12.41 2.34 -7.89
C ILE A 121 12.71 3.85 -7.87
N MET A 122 11.69 4.68 -7.69
CA MET A 122 11.83 6.14 -7.70
C MET A 122 12.62 6.68 -6.50
N THR A 123 12.56 6.02 -5.34
CA THR A 123 13.22 6.50 -4.12
C THR A 123 14.74 6.23 -4.08
N VAL A 124 15.24 5.33 -4.93
CA VAL A 124 16.66 4.96 -5.04
C VAL A 124 17.54 6.11 -5.53
N SER A 125 17.00 7.01 -6.36
CA SER A 125 17.74 8.14 -6.93
C SER A 125 17.20 9.48 -6.44
N ASN A 126 18.10 10.41 -6.09
CA ASN A 126 17.71 11.77 -5.71
C ASN A 126 16.91 12.48 -6.81
N SER A 127 17.28 12.28 -8.08
CA SER A 127 16.58 12.89 -9.23
C SER A 127 15.17 12.31 -9.42
N LEU A 128 14.94 11.06 -9.01
CA LEU A 128 13.65 10.40 -9.18
C LEU A 128 12.70 10.57 -7.98
N ARG A 129 13.24 10.94 -6.81
CA ARG A 129 12.48 11.05 -5.55
C ARG A 129 11.34 12.08 -5.61
N ILE A 130 11.43 13.10 -6.46
CA ILE A 130 10.30 14.03 -6.65
C ILE A 130 9.09 13.32 -7.27
N TYR A 131 9.31 12.38 -8.19
CA TYR A 131 8.22 11.62 -8.81
C TYR A 131 7.58 10.64 -7.83
N SER A 132 8.31 10.12 -6.84
CA SER A 132 7.70 9.29 -5.79
C SER A 132 6.75 10.12 -4.92
N ALA A 133 7.10 11.36 -4.58
CA ALA A 133 6.20 12.26 -3.85
C ALA A 133 4.95 12.62 -4.68
N LEU A 134 5.11 12.90 -5.97
CA LEU A 134 3.99 13.17 -6.88
C LEU A 134 3.07 11.94 -7.03
N LEU A 135 3.64 10.73 -7.13
CA LEU A 135 2.86 9.49 -7.17
C LEU A 135 1.97 9.36 -5.93
N ILE A 136 2.52 9.58 -4.73
CA ILE A 136 1.76 9.51 -3.48
C ILE A 136 0.68 10.59 -3.43
N LEU A 137 0.99 11.82 -3.82
CA LEU A 137 0.00 12.90 -3.89
C LEU A 137 -1.16 12.56 -4.83
N CYS A 138 -0.86 12.04 -6.03
CA CYS A 138 -1.89 11.64 -7.00
C CYS A 138 -2.77 10.52 -6.46
N LEU A 139 -2.20 9.50 -5.82
CA LEU A 139 -2.97 8.41 -5.21
C LEU A 139 -3.85 8.90 -4.06
N TRP A 140 -3.32 9.81 -3.24
CA TRP A 140 -4.08 10.40 -2.15
C TRP A 140 -5.28 11.21 -2.65
N LEU A 141 -5.08 12.08 -3.64
CA LEU A 141 -6.16 12.83 -4.29
C LEU A 141 -7.17 11.90 -4.98
N MET A 142 -6.70 10.81 -5.60
CA MET A 142 -7.56 9.79 -6.18
C MET A 142 -8.45 9.14 -5.11
N PHE A 143 -7.92 8.77 -3.94
CA PHE A 143 -8.74 8.20 -2.87
C PHE A 143 -9.76 9.19 -2.32
N ILE A 144 -9.39 10.45 -2.12
CA ILE A 144 -10.34 11.51 -1.73
C ILE A 144 -11.49 11.56 -2.74
N TYR A 145 -11.17 11.68 -4.03
CA TYR A 145 -12.18 11.73 -5.10
C TYR A 145 -13.07 10.48 -5.13
N LEU A 146 -12.49 9.29 -4.96
CA LEU A 146 -13.23 8.02 -5.01
C LEU A 146 -14.15 7.80 -3.80
N LEU A 147 -13.83 8.40 -2.65
CA LEU A 147 -14.59 8.26 -1.42
C LEU A 147 -15.65 9.37 -1.24
N GLU A 148 -15.41 10.57 -1.78
CA GLU A 148 -16.39 11.66 -1.76
C GLU A 148 -17.52 11.49 -2.78
N LYS A 149 -17.23 10.79 -3.89
CA LYS A 149 -18.21 10.51 -4.94
C LYS A 149 -19.15 9.38 -4.51
N LYS A 150 -20.15 9.72 -3.68
CA LYS A 150 -21.27 8.84 -3.32
C LYS A 150 -22.11 8.47 -4.55
#